data_AF-A0A961MJJ1-F1
#
_entry.id   AF-A0A961MJJ1-F1
#
_cell.length_a   1.000
_cell.length_b   1.000
_cell.length_c   1.000
_cell.angle_alpha   90.00
_cell.angle_beta   90.00
_cell.angle_gamma   90.00
#
_symmetry.space_group_name_H-M   'P 1'
#
loop_
_entity.id
_entity.type
_entity.pdbx_description
1 polymer ?
#
loop_
_entity_poly.entity_id
_entity_poly.type
_entity_poly.pdbx_seq_one_letter_code
_entity_poly.pdbx_strand_id
1 'polypeptide(L)'
;MQTPAPRQSDPLLVPFTLKGLRLRNRIVSTSHASMFDEDGMPTERYQAYHEEKARGGLALTMIGGSAMVSKDSSWGGGQLDFSDDRIVPHLQRLSQRIHDQGAAVMSQISHLGRRANALHGNWLPTIAPSRLRETRSRSFPREMDRQDIDRVIRDYAAAALRAREGGLDGIETLTGGHLIGQFMSPLSNIRGDGFGGS
;
A
#
# COMPACT_ATOMS: atom_id res chain seq x y z
N MET A 1 -20.57 9.97 42.81
CA MET A 1 -20.91 10.70 41.56
C MET A 1 -19.64 10.80 40.74
N GLN A 2 -19.56 10.13 39.58
CA GLN A 2 -18.41 10.27 38.68
C GLN A 2 -18.54 11.59 37.93
N THR A 3 -17.54 12.46 38.10
CA THR A 3 -17.41 13.69 37.33
C THR A 3 -17.32 13.34 35.84
N PRO A 4 -18.14 13.91 34.96
CA PRO A 4 -18.03 13.64 33.53
C PRO A 4 -16.65 14.07 33.06
N ALA A 5 -15.95 13.20 32.34
CA ALA A 5 -14.66 13.51 31.75
C ALA A 5 -14.77 14.81 30.91
N PRO A 6 -13.80 15.73 31.00
CA PRO A 6 -13.85 16.99 30.26
C PRO A 6 -14.01 16.68 28.77
N ARG A 7 -14.97 17.34 28.12
CA ARG A 7 -15.11 17.25 26.65
C ARG A 7 -13.80 17.70 26.04
N GLN A 8 -13.12 16.78 25.38
CA GLN A 8 -11.82 17.02 24.77
C GLN A 8 -11.96 18.06 23.66
N SER A 9 -11.50 19.29 23.93
CA SER A 9 -11.66 20.45 23.05
C SER A 9 -10.61 20.53 21.95
N ASP A 10 -9.58 19.67 21.97
CA ASP A 10 -8.54 19.63 20.96
C ASP A 10 -9.08 19.02 19.65
N PRO A 11 -9.16 19.77 18.54
CA PRO A 11 -9.65 19.27 17.26
C PRO A 11 -8.92 18.02 16.76
N LEU A 12 -7.65 17.83 17.13
CA LEU A 12 -6.84 16.66 16.77
C LEU A 12 -7.35 15.38 17.44
N LEU A 13 -7.86 15.51 18.67
CA LEU A 13 -8.27 14.40 19.52
C LEU A 13 -9.78 14.13 19.45
N VAL A 14 -10.53 15.03 18.80
CA VAL A 14 -11.95 14.79 18.51
C VAL A 14 -12.08 13.62 17.52
N PRO A 15 -12.83 12.57 17.89
CA PRO A 15 -12.97 11.39 17.07
C PRO A 15 -13.89 11.69 15.86
N PHE A 16 -13.54 11.23 14.65
CA PHE A 16 -14.30 11.47 13.41
C PHE A 16 -14.71 10.18 12.67
N THR A 17 -15.66 10.29 11.73
CA THR A 17 -16.11 9.17 10.90
C THR A 17 -15.73 9.41 9.45
N LEU A 18 -15.03 8.44 8.84
CA LEU A 18 -14.72 8.40 7.42
C LEU A 18 -15.60 7.34 6.76
N LYS A 19 -16.67 7.77 6.08
CA LYS A 19 -17.74 6.88 5.59
C LYS A 19 -18.31 6.00 6.72
N GLY A 20 -18.01 4.71 6.73
CA GLY A 20 -18.44 3.76 7.78
C GLY A 20 -17.40 3.52 8.88
N LEU A 21 -16.17 4.04 8.74
CA LEU A 21 -15.09 3.79 9.68
C LEU A 21 -15.01 4.89 10.74
N ARG A 22 -15.15 4.51 12.01
CA ARG A 22 -15.07 5.42 13.15
C ARG A 22 -13.62 5.48 13.67
N LEU A 23 -12.99 6.65 13.60
CA LEU A 23 -11.62 6.89 14.04
C LEU A 23 -11.57 7.68 15.35
N ARG A 24 -10.85 7.16 16.36
CA ARG A 24 -10.83 7.70 17.73
C ARG A 24 -10.13 9.06 17.91
N ASN A 25 -9.46 9.55 16.88
CA ASN A 25 -8.84 10.88 16.77
C ASN A 25 -8.37 11.06 15.32
N ARG A 26 -7.61 12.13 15.04
CA ARG A 26 -7.08 12.46 13.71
C ARG A 26 -5.59 12.17 13.56
N ILE A 27 -5.02 11.34 14.44
CA ILE A 27 -3.60 10.97 14.41
C ILE A 27 -3.44 9.69 13.59
N VAL A 28 -2.60 9.77 12.54
CA VAL A 28 -2.35 8.67 11.61
C VAL A 28 -0.85 8.44 11.49
N SER A 29 -0.42 7.18 11.54
CA SER A 29 0.94 6.80 11.13
C SER A 29 0.91 6.43 9.65
N THR A 30 1.62 7.19 8.81
CA THR A 30 1.64 7.02 7.35
C THR A 30 2.46 5.80 6.91
N SER A 31 2.17 5.28 5.71
CA SER A 31 2.88 4.13 5.14
C SER A 31 4.36 4.43 4.90
N HIS A 32 5.21 3.45 5.12
CA HIS A 32 6.66 3.50 4.90
C HIS A 32 7.21 2.07 4.88
N ALA A 33 8.18 1.81 4.00
CA ALA A 33 8.87 0.53 3.96
C ALA A 33 9.72 0.36 5.23
N SER A 34 9.20 -0.36 6.23
CA SER A 34 9.88 -0.60 7.52
C SER A 34 11.04 -1.61 7.41
N MET A 35 11.15 -2.34 6.30
CA MET A 35 12.12 -3.43 6.09
C MET A 35 12.00 -4.55 7.14
N PHE A 36 10.84 -4.71 7.75
CA PHE A 36 10.55 -5.77 8.74
C PHE A 36 9.70 -6.90 8.15
N ASP A 37 9.41 -6.88 6.86
CA ASP A 37 8.80 -8.02 6.18
C ASP A 37 9.78 -9.21 6.13
N GLU A 38 9.22 -10.41 6.19
CA GLU A 38 9.95 -11.66 5.96
C GLU A 38 9.28 -12.32 4.75
N ASP A 39 10.02 -12.43 3.64
CA ASP A 39 9.52 -12.94 2.36
C ASP A 39 8.22 -12.26 1.89
N GLY A 40 8.12 -10.94 2.09
CA GLY A 40 6.94 -10.14 1.75
C GLY A 40 5.75 -10.33 2.69
N MET A 41 5.91 -11.04 3.81
CA MET A 41 4.85 -11.28 4.80
C MET A 41 5.04 -10.41 6.05
N PRO A 42 3.95 -9.86 6.63
CA PRO A 42 4.03 -9.15 7.90
C PRO A 42 4.04 -10.16 9.06
N THR A 43 5.22 -10.68 9.40
CA THR A 43 5.43 -11.60 10.53
C THR A 43 5.55 -10.84 11.86
N GLU A 44 5.99 -11.51 12.92
CA GLU A 44 5.87 -10.99 14.29
C GLU A 44 6.49 -9.60 14.50
N ARG A 45 7.71 -9.38 13.97
CA ARG A 45 8.40 -8.09 14.12
C ARG A 45 7.61 -6.94 13.46
N TYR A 46 7.06 -7.19 12.27
CA TYR A 46 6.24 -6.22 11.56
C TYR A 46 4.96 -5.92 12.36
N GLN A 47 4.31 -6.96 12.89
CA GLN A 47 3.06 -6.82 13.64
C GLN A 47 3.25 -6.07 14.95
N ALA A 48 4.26 -6.45 15.76
CA ALA A 48 4.59 -5.77 17.00
C ALA A 48 4.87 -4.27 16.78
N TYR A 49 5.57 -3.93 15.69
CA TYR A 49 5.85 -2.53 15.35
C TYR A 49 4.58 -1.69 15.14
N HIS A 50 3.56 -2.21 14.46
CA HIS A 50 2.29 -1.50 14.27
C HIS A 50 1.39 -1.56 15.51
N GLU A 51 1.41 -2.66 16.26
CA GLU A 51 0.66 -2.80 17.51
C GLU A 51 1.12 -1.79 18.56
N GLU A 52 2.43 -1.57 18.75
CA GLU A 52 2.93 -0.60 19.73
C GLU A 52 2.47 0.82 19.40
N LYS A 53 2.40 1.18 18.11
CA LYS A 53 1.84 2.46 17.70
C LYS A 53 0.35 2.57 18.02
N ALA A 54 -0.40 1.49 17.77
CA ALA A 54 -1.82 1.41 18.11
C ALA A 54 -2.05 1.50 19.62
N ARG A 55 -1.22 0.85 20.44
CA ARG A 55 -1.23 0.98 21.91
C ARG A 55 -0.95 2.42 22.35
N GLY A 56 -0.11 3.14 21.60
CA GLY A 56 0.20 4.55 21.81
C GLY A 56 -0.95 5.53 21.51
N GLY A 57 -2.10 5.08 21.00
CA GLY A 57 -3.31 5.90 20.91
C GLY A 57 -3.62 6.50 19.53
N LEU A 58 -2.88 6.20 18.45
CA LEU A 58 -3.23 6.68 17.10
C LEU A 58 -4.58 6.16 16.62
N ALA A 59 -5.27 6.86 15.73
CA ALA A 59 -6.54 6.33 15.22
C ALA A 59 -6.38 5.32 14.09
N LEU A 60 -5.37 5.49 13.25
CA LEU A 60 -5.15 4.66 12.07
C LEU A 60 -3.65 4.45 11.82
N THR A 61 -3.24 3.19 11.64
CA THR A 61 -1.90 2.86 11.19
C THR A 61 -1.95 2.37 9.75
N MET A 62 -1.17 3.02 8.89
CA MET A 62 -1.01 2.63 7.51
C MET A 62 0.18 1.66 7.41
N ILE A 63 -0.08 0.44 6.95
CA ILE A 63 0.92 -0.59 6.69
C ILE A 63 1.39 -0.51 5.23
N GLY A 64 2.37 -1.33 4.89
CA GLY A 64 3.06 -1.27 3.62
C GLY A 64 3.84 0.05 3.48
N GLY A 65 3.89 0.56 2.26
CA GLY A 65 4.84 1.59 1.84
C GLY A 65 5.35 1.20 0.47
N SER A 66 4.42 1.16 -0.49
CA SER A 66 4.55 0.43 -1.77
C SER A 66 4.37 -1.08 -1.67
N ALA A 67 3.36 -1.58 -0.93
CA ALA A 67 3.06 -3.02 -0.94
C ALA A 67 2.75 -3.47 -2.38
N MET A 68 3.36 -4.55 -2.86
CA MET A 68 3.29 -4.93 -4.26
C MET A 68 1.96 -5.63 -4.57
N VAL A 69 1.27 -5.14 -5.60
CA VAL A 69 0.03 -5.79 -6.07
C VAL A 69 0.28 -6.91 -7.09
N SER A 70 1.47 -6.92 -7.70
CA SER A 70 1.82 -7.82 -8.79
C SER A 70 3.27 -8.31 -8.68
N LYS A 71 3.53 -9.51 -9.22
CA LYS A 71 4.80 -10.24 -9.16
C LYS A 71 5.97 -9.54 -9.86
N ASP A 72 5.68 -8.65 -10.81
CA ASP A 72 6.63 -7.81 -11.56
C ASP A 72 6.88 -6.44 -10.88
N SER A 73 6.29 -6.19 -9.71
CA SER A 73 6.43 -4.94 -8.96
C SER A 73 7.38 -5.05 -7.75
N SER A 74 8.40 -5.91 -7.85
CA SER A 74 9.40 -6.07 -6.78
C SER A 74 10.49 -4.99 -6.85
N TRP A 75 10.84 -4.44 -5.69
CA TRP A 75 12.00 -3.59 -5.46
C TRP A 75 13.25 -4.40 -5.07
N GLY A 76 13.07 -5.62 -4.56
CA GLY A 76 14.13 -6.45 -3.97
C GLY A 76 14.09 -6.57 -2.44
N GLY A 77 13.00 -6.15 -1.80
CA GLY A 77 12.77 -6.30 -0.35
C GLY A 77 12.09 -5.05 0.25
N GLY A 78 11.56 -5.17 1.47
CA GLY A 78 10.91 -4.04 2.15
C GLY A 78 9.44 -3.82 1.78
N GLN A 79 8.84 -4.75 1.02
CA GLN A 79 7.50 -4.62 0.48
C GLN A 79 6.65 -5.83 0.86
N LEU A 80 5.48 -5.56 1.44
CA LEU A 80 4.47 -6.61 1.60
C LEU A 80 3.97 -7.11 0.24
N ASP A 81 3.78 -8.41 0.09
CA ASP A 81 3.34 -9.05 -1.15
C ASP A 81 1.83 -9.32 -1.14
N PHE A 82 1.07 -8.41 -1.75
CA PHE A 82 -0.37 -8.55 -1.95
C PHE A 82 -0.73 -9.31 -3.24
N SER A 83 0.27 -9.81 -3.99
CA SER A 83 0.05 -10.64 -5.18
C SER A 83 -0.20 -12.11 -4.85
N ASP A 84 0.01 -12.51 -3.59
CA ASP A 84 -0.05 -13.90 -3.11
C ASP A 84 -1.05 -14.05 -1.95
N ASP A 85 -1.89 -15.10 -2.00
CA ASP A 85 -2.91 -15.38 -0.98
C ASP A 85 -2.31 -15.72 0.40
N ARG A 86 -1.03 -16.14 0.44
CA ARG A 86 -0.29 -16.41 1.69
C ARG A 86 -0.31 -15.22 2.66
N ILE A 87 -0.51 -13.98 2.17
CA ILE A 87 -0.55 -12.80 3.03
C ILE A 87 -1.81 -12.75 3.91
N VAL A 88 -2.93 -13.34 3.48
CA VAL A 88 -4.24 -13.15 4.12
C VAL A 88 -4.25 -13.56 5.61
N PRO A 89 -3.76 -14.75 6.00
CA PRO A 89 -3.70 -15.12 7.43
C PRO A 89 -2.81 -14.19 8.26
N HIS A 90 -1.76 -13.61 7.67
CA HIS A 90 -0.90 -12.64 8.36
C HIS A 90 -1.62 -11.31 8.56
N LEU A 91 -2.35 -10.83 7.56
CA LEU A 91 -3.18 -9.64 7.67
C LEU A 91 -4.28 -9.82 8.71
N GLN A 92 -4.93 -10.98 8.78
CA GLN A 92 -5.97 -11.27 9.78
C GLN A 92 -5.44 -11.17 11.21
N ARG A 93 -4.24 -11.72 11.48
CA ARG A 93 -3.60 -11.59 12.79
C ARG A 93 -3.21 -10.14 13.10
N LEU A 94 -2.65 -9.45 12.12
CA LEU A 94 -2.23 -8.05 12.23
C LEU A 94 -3.42 -7.13 12.51
N SER A 95 -4.51 -7.25 11.74
CA SER A 95 -5.70 -6.43 11.89
C SER A 95 -6.36 -6.66 13.24
N GLN A 96 -6.54 -7.91 13.66
CA GLN A 96 -7.07 -8.23 14.99
C GLN A 96 -6.26 -7.56 16.10
N ARG A 97 -4.92 -7.69 16.09
CA ARG A 97 -4.05 -7.05 17.09
C ARG A 97 -4.22 -5.53 17.14
N ILE A 98 -4.37 -4.88 15.99
CA ILE A 98 -4.54 -3.42 15.92
C ILE A 98 -5.94 -3.00 16.37
N HIS A 99 -6.96 -3.75 15.97
CA HIS A 99 -8.36 -3.53 16.35
C HIS A 99 -8.57 -3.73 17.86
N ASP A 100 -7.90 -4.71 18.48
CA ASP A 100 -7.92 -4.94 19.93
C ASP A 100 -7.38 -3.74 20.72
N GLN A 101 -6.46 -2.98 20.11
CA GLN A 101 -5.96 -1.72 20.68
C GLN A 101 -6.87 -0.53 20.38
N GLY A 102 -7.98 -0.70 19.66
CA GLY A 102 -8.94 0.35 19.32
C GLY A 102 -8.50 1.32 18.20
N ALA A 103 -7.59 0.88 17.34
CA ALA A 103 -7.14 1.62 16.15
C ALA A 103 -7.59 0.89 14.88
N ALA A 104 -7.63 1.61 13.76
CA ALA A 104 -7.83 1.05 12.43
C ALA A 104 -6.49 0.71 11.75
N VAL A 105 -6.54 -0.13 10.72
CA VAL A 105 -5.40 -0.46 9.86
C VAL A 105 -5.78 -0.43 8.38
N MET A 106 -4.96 0.21 7.56
CA MET A 106 -5.09 0.21 6.09
C MET A 106 -3.73 -0.06 5.45
N SER A 107 -3.70 -0.51 4.20
CA SER A 107 -2.45 -0.74 3.47
C SER A 107 -2.29 0.20 2.27
N GLN A 108 -1.09 0.77 2.09
CA GLN A 108 -0.75 1.42 0.83
C GLN A 108 -0.25 0.37 -0.17
N ILE A 109 -1.13 0.02 -1.12
CA ILE A 109 -0.86 -0.92 -2.20
C ILE A 109 -0.45 -0.17 -3.47
N SER A 110 0.51 -0.72 -4.22
CA SER A 110 1.04 -0.07 -5.41
C SER A 110 1.65 -1.04 -6.41
N HIS A 111 1.88 -0.52 -7.61
CA HIS A 111 2.77 -1.09 -8.60
C HIS A 111 3.92 -0.11 -8.87
N LEU A 112 5.18 -0.54 -8.79
CA LEU A 112 6.37 0.33 -8.96
C LEU A 112 6.56 0.79 -10.41
N GLY A 113 6.03 0.03 -11.37
CA GLY A 113 6.17 0.33 -12.80
C GLY A 113 7.64 0.30 -13.21
N ARG A 114 8.13 1.33 -13.89
CA ARG A 114 9.55 1.41 -14.29
C ARG A 114 10.55 1.41 -13.13
N ARG A 115 10.10 1.70 -11.90
CA ARG A 115 10.92 1.68 -10.68
C ARG A 115 11.09 0.28 -10.08
N ALA A 116 10.38 -0.73 -10.59
CA ALA A 116 10.62 -2.11 -10.19
C ALA A 116 12.05 -2.54 -10.60
N ASN A 117 12.48 -3.69 -10.12
CA ASN A 117 13.76 -4.27 -10.45
C ASN A 117 13.57 -5.66 -11.06
N ALA A 118 13.85 -5.79 -12.36
CA ALA A 118 13.73 -7.03 -13.12
C ALA A 118 14.74 -8.12 -12.71
N LEU A 119 15.72 -7.81 -11.85
CA LEU A 119 16.70 -8.75 -11.34
C LEU A 119 16.35 -9.29 -9.94
N HIS A 120 15.20 -8.89 -9.39
CA HIS A 120 14.71 -9.36 -8.10
C HIS A 120 13.35 -10.07 -8.22
N GLY A 121 12.97 -10.76 -7.14
CA GLY A 121 11.69 -11.46 -7.07
C GLY A 121 11.60 -12.55 -8.13
N ASN A 122 10.66 -12.39 -9.07
CA ASN A 122 10.36 -13.38 -10.11
C ASN A 122 11.16 -13.19 -11.40
N TRP A 123 12.15 -12.28 -11.42
CA TRP A 123 12.97 -11.99 -12.60
C TRP A 123 12.14 -11.56 -13.82
N LEU A 124 11.02 -10.86 -13.56
CA LEU A 124 10.09 -10.42 -14.58
C LEU A 124 10.48 -9.05 -15.14
N PRO A 125 10.27 -8.79 -16.44
CA PRO A 125 10.50 -7.48 -17.03
C PRO A 125 9.66 -6.41 -16.33
N THR A 126 10.31 -5.29 -15.99
CA THR A 126 9.58 -4.11 -15.49
C THR A 126 8.69 -3.52 -16.60
N ILE A 127 7.49 -3.10 -16.24
CA ILE A 127 6.51 -2.53 -17.18
C ILE A 127 6.21 -1.07 -16.86
N ALA A 128 5.87 -0.28 -17.87
CA ALA A 128 5.56 1.15 -17.74
C ALA A 128 4.68 1.65 -18.91
N PRO A 129 4.05 2.84 -18.80
CA PRO A 129 3.32 3.43 -19.91
C PRO A 129 4.18 3.67 -21.15
N SER A 130 5.47 4.00 -21.02
CA SER A 130 6.37 4.21 -22.15
C SER A 130 7.77 3.67 -21.86
N ARG A 131 8.52 3.35 -22.92
CA ARG A 131 9.91 2.87 -22.85
C ARG A 131 10.91 4.01 -22.54
N LEU A 132 10.76 4.62 -21.37
CA LEU A 132 11.64 5.69 -20.89
C LEU A 132 12.53 5.19 -19.76
N ARG A 133 13.82 5.51 -19.84
CA ARG A 133 14.83 5.09 -18.86
C ARG A 133 14.48 5.56 -17.46
N GLU A 134 14.59 4.67 -16.47
CA GLU A 134 14.42 5.04 -15.06
C GLU A 134 15.68 5.75 -14.52
N THR A 135 15.48 6.78 -13.69
CA THR A 135 16.56 7.69 -13.28
C THR A 135 17.56 7.04 -12.33
N ARG A 136 17.11 6.15 -11.44
CA ARG A 136 17.95 5.52 -10.40
C ARG A 136 18.55 4.20 -10.85
N SER A 137 17.73 3.24 -11.27
CA SER A 137 18.16 1.90 -11.70
C SER A 137 18.82 1.92 -13.07
N ARG A 138 18.58 2.97 -13.88
CA ARG A 138 19.03 3.10 -15.26
C ARG A 138 18.47 2.04 -16.22
N SER A 139 17.54 1.21 -15.75
CA SER A 139 16.86 0.21 -16.56
C SER A 139 15.87 0.85 -17.53
N PHE A 140 15.54 0.11 -18.58
CA PHE A 140 14.45 0.44 -19.48
C PHE A 140 13.29 -0.52 -19.24
N PRO A 141 12.09 -0.02 -18.95
CA PRO A 141 10.91 -0.87 -18.87
C PRO A 141 10.47 -1.29 -20.26
N ARG A 142 9.68 -2.37 -20.32
CA ARG A 142 8.86 -2.64 -21.49
C ARG A 142 7.64 -1.72 -21.45
N GLU A 143 7.30 -1.16 -22.60
CA GLU A 143 6.04 -0.44 -22.76
C GLU A 143 4.86 -1.41 -22.63
N MET A 144 3.89 -1.04 -21.79
CA MET A 144 2.69 -1.85 -21.56
C MET A 144 1.83 -1.92 -22.82
N ASP A 145 1.32 -3.12 -23.11
CA ASP A 145 0.21 -3.30 -24.03
C ASP A 145 -1.13 -3.28 -23.27
N ARG A 146 -2.24 -3.49 -24.00
CA ARG A 146 -3.58 -3.52 -23.41
C ARG A 146 -3.75 -4.68 -22.41
N GLN A 147 -3.15 -5.84 -22.67
CA GLN A 147 -3.28 -7.01 -21.81
C GLN A 147 -2.55 -6.80 -20.48
N ASP A 148 -1.41 -6.11 -20.50
CA ASP A 148 -0.70 -5.69 -19.29
C ASP A 148 -1.55 -4.78 -18.42
N ILE A 149 -2.18 -3.76 -19.03
CA ILE A 149 -3.02 -2.80 -18.33
C ILE A 149 -4.21 -3.53 -17.70
N ASP A 150 -4.92 -4.35 -18.48
CA ASP A 150 -6.07 -5.12 -18.00
C ASP A 150 -5.67 -6.10 -16.89
N ARG A 151 -4.47 -6.71 -16.97
CA ARG A 151 -3.92 -7.57 -15.92
C ARG A 151 -3.65 -6.79 -14.65
N VAL A 152 -2.91 -5.69 -14.72
CA VAL A 152 -2.57 -4.89 -13.53
C VAL A 152 -3.82 -4.35 -12.84
N ILE A 153 -4.86 -3.98 -13.59
CA ILE A 153 -6.16 -3.60 -13.02
C ILE A 153 -6.74 -4.76 -12.18
N ARG A 154 -6.72 -5.99 -12.72
CA ARG A 154 -7.16 -7.19 -11.96
C ARG A 154 -6.28 -7.44 -10.74
N ASP A 155 -4.97 -7.24 -10.85
CA ASP A 155 -4.02 -7.43 -9.75
C ASP A 155 -4.30 -6.44 -8.60
N TYR A 156 -4.59 -5.17 -8.90
CA TYR A 156 -5.06 -4.20 -7.89
C TYR A 156 -6.37 -4.64 -7.23
N ALA A 157 -7.33 -5.16 -8.01
CA ALA A 157 -8.60 -5.64 -7.47
C ALA A 157 -8.40 -6.87 -6.56
N ALA A 158 -7.55 -7.82 -6.95
CA ALA A 158 -7.21 -8.99 -6.14
C ALA A 158 -6.48 -8.58 -4.85
N ALA A 159 -5.54 -7.64 -4.92
CA ALA A 159 -4.88 -7.08 -3.74
C ALA A 159 -5.86 -6.40 -2.78
N ALA A 160 -6.83 -5.65 -3.31
CA ALA A 160 -7.90 -5.04 -2.51
C ALA A 160 -8.80 -6.10 -1.84
N LEU A 161 -9.09 -7.20 -2.54
CA LEU A 161 -9.84 -8.33 -1.97
C LEU A 161 -9.06 -8.97 -0.82
N ARG A 162 -7.77 -9.27 -1.00
CA ARG A 162 -6.91 -9.80 0.06
C ARG A 162 -6.80 -8.86 1.27
N ALA A 163 -6.74 -7.55 1.05
CA ALA A 163 -6.79 -6.56 2.11
C ALA A 163 -8.09 -6.69 2.93
N ARG A 164 -9.23 -6.80 2.24
CA ARG A 164 -10.54 -6.98 2.87
C ARG A 164 -10.65 -8.32 3.63
N GLU A 165 -10.24 -9.42 3.02
CA GLU A 165 -10.22 -10.76 3.64
C GLU A 165 -9.24 -10.83 4.83
N GLY A 166 -8.18 -10.02 4.75
CA GLY A 166 -7.22 -9.74 5.81
C GLY A 166 -7.77 -8.91 6.98
N GLY A 167 -9.01 -8.44 6.90
CA GLY A 167 -9.62 -7.59 7.92
C GLY A 167 -9.10 -6.15 7.94
N LEU A 168 -8.44 -5.67 6.88
CA LEU A 168 -8.04 -4.27 6.81
C LEU A 168 -9.24 -3.35 6.58
N ASP A 169 -9.20 -2.16 7.18
CA ASP A 169 -10.27 -1.15 7.11
C ASP A 169 -10.30 -0.37 5.79
N GLY A 170 -9.34 -0.63 4.91
CA GLY A 170 -9.20 0.06 3.63
C GLY A 170 -7.82 -0.09 3.00
N ILE A 171 -7.69 0.53 1.82
CA ILE A 171 -6.45 0.62 1.06
C ILE A 171 -6.21 2.05 0.59
N GLU A 172 -4.95 2.39 0.38
CA GLU A 172 -4.50 3.59 -0.32
C GLU A 172 -3.73 3.17 -1.58
N THR A 173 -3.95 3.86 -2.69
CA THR A 173 -3.14 3.70 -3.90
C THR A 173 -2.12 4.82 -4.01
N LEU A 174 -0.90 4.48 -4.43
CA LEU A 174 0.17 5.47 -4.61
C LEU A 174 0.29 5.93 -6.07
N THR A 175 0.24 7.24 -6.29
CA THR A 175 0.50 7.87 -7.59
C THR A 175 1.96 8.28 -7.74
N GLY A 176 2.53 8.99 -6.75
CA GLY A 176 3.85 9.64 -6.82
C GLY A 176 4.99 8.74 -7.32
N GLY A 177 5.34 8.86 -8.60
CA GLY A 177 6.40 8.09 -9.26
C GLY A 177 6.12 6.59 -9.43
N HIS A 178 4.95 6.09 -9.01
CA HIS A 178 4.51 4.69 -9.17
C HIS A 178 3.67 4.55 -10.43
N LEU A 179 3.31 3.33 -10.82
CA LEU A 179 2.72 3.06 -12.13
C LEU A 179 1.53 3.96 -12.46
N ILE A 180 0.60 4.17 -11.52
CA ILE A 180 -0.55 5.07 -11.73
C ILE A 180 -0.07 6.50 -12.06
N GLY A 181 0.83 7.08 -11.25
CA GLY A 181 1.35 8.43 -11.54
C GLY A 181 2.28 8.47 -12.75
N GLN A 182 2.89 7.34 -13.14
CA GLN A 182 3.64 7.25 -14.38
C GLN A 182 2.73 7.42 -15.59
N PHE A 183 1.51 6.83 -15.56
CA PHE A 183 0.49 7.06 -16.59
C PHE A 183 -0.04 8.51 -16.58
N MET A 184 -0.16 9.13 -15.40
CA MET A 184 -0.69 10.49 -15.27
C MET A 184 0.31 11.60 -15.63
N SER A 185 1.62 11.30 -15.72
CA SER A 185 2.65 12.31 -15.94
C SER A 185 3.16 12.32 -17.38
N PRO A 186 3.17 13.48 -18.06
CA PRO A 186 3.75 13.60 -19.41
C PRO A 186 5.28 13.38 -19.42
N LEU A 187 5.94 13.40 -18.25
CA LEU A 187 7.36 13.12 -18.12
C LEU A 187 7.69 11.62 -18.22
N SER A 188 6.68 10.75 -18.10
CA SER A 188 6.85 9.29 -18.12
C SER A 188 5.88 8.57 -19.07
N ASN A 189 4.83 9.24 -19.53
CA ASN A 189 3.86 8.74 -20.48
C ASN A 189 3.87 9.61 -21.75
N ILE A 190 4.42 9.06 -22.83
CA ILE A 190 4.47 9.68 -24.16
C ILE A 190 3.69 8.83 -25.18
N ARG A 191 2.72 8.04 -24.70
CA ARG A 191 1.88 7.21 -25.58
C ARG A 191 0.98 8.10 -26.44
N GLY A 192 0.69 7.62 -27.65
CA GLY A 192 -0.29 8.23 -28.57
C GLY A 192 -1.61 7.47 -28.68
N ASP A 193 -1.85 6.49 -27.81
CA ASP A 193 -3.09 5.71 -27.77
C ASP A 193 -4.05 6.24 -26.69
N GLY A 194 -5.16 5.53 -26.44
CA GLY A 194 -6.16 5.93 -25.44
C GLY A 194 -5.68 5.94 -23.99
N PHE A 195 -4.39 5.66 -23.72
CA PHE A 195 -3.78 5.69 -22.39
C PHE A 195 -2.70 6.76 -22.24
N GLY A 196 -2.55 7.69 -23.20
CA GLY A 196 -1.64 8.84 -23.06
C GLY A 196 -2.00 10.01 -23.97
N GLY A 197 -1.31 11.14 -23.78
CA GLY A 197 -1.56 12.37 -24.52
C GLY A 197 -2.31 13.44 -23.73
N SER A 198 -3.64 13.54 -23.96
CA SER A 198 -4.53 14.65 -23.57
C SER A 198 -4.37 15.18 -22.14
#